data_AF-A0A0W0EV63-F1
#
_entry.id   AF-A0A0W0EV63-F1
#
_cell.length_a   1.000
_cell.length_b   1.000
_cell.length_c   1.000
_cell.angle_alpha   90.00
_cell.angle_beta   90.00
_cell.angle_gamma   90.00
#
_symmetry.space_group_name_H-M   'P 1'
#
loop_
_entity.id
_entity.type
_entity.pdbx_description
1 polymer ?
#
loop_
_entity_poly.entity_id
_entity_poly.type
_entity_poly.pdbx_seq_one_letter_code
_entity_poly.pdbx_strand_id
1 'polypeptide(L)' 'MALYQADILEEEVVTQWGTHVSKKYVDKEISKKVRKASEPFLKWLEEAEDDDDDDE' A
#
# COMPACT_ATOMS: atom_id res chain seq x y z
N MET A 1 3.76 7.24 -3.91
CA MET A 1 5.18 7.06 -4.31
C MET A 1 6.13 8.04 -3.63
N ALA A 2 5.89 9.36 -3.59
CA ALA A 2 6.85 10.32 -3.01
C ALA A 2 7.35 9.98 -1.58
N LEU A 3 6.48 9.45 -0.70
CA LEU A 3 6.87 9.05 0.65
C LEU A 3 7.62 7.71 0.72
N TYR A 4 7.34 6.80 -0.22
CA TYR A 4 8.07 5.54 -0.35
C TYR A 4 9.50 5.79 -0.88
N GLN A 5 9.63 6.62 -1.92
CA GLN A 5 10.92 7.05 -2.48
C GLN A 5 11.79 7.88 -1.53
N ALA A 6 11.19 8.44 -0.47
CA ALA A 6 11.90 9.20 0.55
C ALA A 6 12.32 8.32 1.76
N ASP A 7 12.19 7.00 1.67
CA ASP A 7 12.45 6.03 2.74
C ASP A 7 11.64 6.30 4.03
N ILE A 8 10.46 6.90 3.91
CA ILE A 8 9.56 7.18 5.05
C ILE A 8 8.56 6.05 5.27
N LEU A 9 8.21 5.33 4.20
CA LEU A 9 7.23 4.25 4.23
C LEU A 9 7.88 2.95 3.80
N GLU A 10 7.82 1.96 4.67
CA GLU A 10 8.23 0.59 4.38
C GLU A 10 7.13 -0.14 3.60
N GLU A 11 7.55 -0.98 2.66
CA GLU A 11 6.65 -1.73 1.78
C GLU A 11 5.69 -2.62 2.56
N GLU A 12 6.22 -3.45 3.47
CA GLU A 12 5.44 -4.35 4.32
C GLU A 12 4.34 -3.58 5.08
N VAL A 13 4.69 -2.41 5.62
CA VAL A 13 3.77 -1.57 6.38
C VAL A 13 2.66 -1.01 5.49
N VAL A 14 2.99 -0.58 4.27
CA VAL A 14 2.01 -0.04 3.31
C VAL A 14 1.08 -1.14 2.80
N THR A 15 1.61 -2.31 2.49
CA THR A 15 0.87 -3.48 2.00
C THR A 15 -0.08 -4.00 3.08
N GLN A 16 0.41 -4.18 4.31
CA GLN A 16 -0.43 -4.54 5.46
C GLN A 16 -1.46 -3.44 5.78
N TRP A 17 -1.07 -2.17 5.67
CA TRP A 17 -1.99 -1.06 5.87
C TRP A 17 -3.11 -1.12 4.85
N GLY A 18 -2.87 -1.44 3.57
CA GLY A 18 -3.88 -1.48 2.50
C GLY A 18 -5.04 -2.44 2.78
N THR A 19 -4.76 -3.60 3.37
CA THR A 19 -5.73 -4.70 3.56
C THR A 19 -6.78 -4.47 4.66
N HIS A 20 -6.47 -3.68 5.69
CA HIS A 20 -7.29 -3.58 6.92
C HIS A 20 -8.10 -2.29 7.09
N VAL A 21 -9.33 -2.19 6.57
CA VAL A 21 -10.16 -0.98 6.77
C VAL A 21 -10.31 -0.66 8.26
N SER A 22 -9.95 0.57 8.65
CA SER A 22 -9.92 1.00 10.05
C SER A 22 -10.83 2.20 10.29
N LYS A 23 -11.44 2.25 11.48
CA LYS A 23 -12.19 3.42 11.96
C LYS A 23 -11.42 4.24 13.00
N LYS A 24 -10.13 3.96 13.19
CA LYS A 24 -9.31 4.57 14.25
C LYS A 24 -9.02 6.05 13.97
N TYR A 25 -8.88 6.42 12.71
CA TYR A 25 -8.46 7.77 12.30
C TYR A 25 -9.54 8.54 11.54
N VAL A 26 -10.39 7.83 10.79
CA VAL A 26 -11.50 8.39 10.00
C VAL A 26 -12.66 7.39 9.98
N ASP A 27 -13.85 7.81 9.55
CA ASP A 27 -14.98 6.91 9.34
C ASP A 27 -14.67 5.77 8.37
N LYS A 28 -15.35 4.63 8.57
CA LYS A 28 -15.12 3.43 7.74
C LYS A 28 -15.31 3.68 6.25
N GLU A 29 -16.28 4.52 5.87
CA GLU A 29 -16.54 4.84 4.46
C GLU A 29 -15.40 5.64 3.84
N ILE A 30 -14.87 6.62 4.58
CA ILE A 30 -13.73 7.44 4.16
C ILE A 30 -12.47 6.56 4.10
N SER A 31 -12.23 5.74 5.13
CA SER A 31 -11.10 4.80 5.14
C SER A 31 -11.15 3.88 3.92
N LYS A 32 -12.33 3.31 3.60
CA LYS A 32 -12.50 2.42 2.44
C LYS A 32 -12.22 3.15 1.13
N LYS A 33 -12.66 4.40 0.99
CA LYS A 33 -12.41 5.23 -0.20
C LYS A 33 -10.92 5.53 -0.40
N VAL A 34 -10.22 5.91 0.66
CA VAL A 34 -8.77 6.22 0.61
C VAL A 34 -7.97 4.97 0.21
N ARG A 35 -8.28 3.82 0.83
CA ARG A 35 -7.60 2.55 0.51
C ARG A 35 -7.85 2.09 -0.91
N LYS A 36 -9.10 2.24 -1.39
CA LYS A 36 -9.43 1.96 -2.79
C LYS A 36 -8.65 2.84 -3.76
N ALA A 37 -8.51 4.13 -3.45
CA ALA A 37 -7.67 5.03 -4.26
C ALA A 37 -6.17 4.66 -4.22
N SER A 38 -5.76 3.88 -3.22
CA SER A 38 -4.38 3.39 -3.05
C SER A 38 -4.12 2.06 -3.79
N GLU A 39 -5.15 1.38 -4.30
CA GLU A 39 -5.03 0.08 -5.01
C GLU A 39 -3.97 0.07 -6.12
N PRO A 40 -3.87 1.09 -7.01
CA PRO A 40 -2.85 1.08 -8.06
C PRO A 40 -1.42 1.11 -7.52
N PHE A 41 -1.21 1.74 -6.37
CA PHE A 41 0.11 1.80 -5.74
C PHE A 41 0.44 0.48 -5.04
N LEU A 42 -0.53 -0.15 -4.38
CA LEU A 42 -0.35 -1.47 -3.76
C LEU A 42 -0.05 -2.54 -4.82
N LYS A 43 -0.78 -2.52 -5.94
CA LYS A 43 -0.53 -3.44 -7.05
C LYS A 43 0.87 -3.25 -7.66
N TRP A 44 1.31 -2.00 -7.78
CA TRP A 44 2.67 -1.70 -8.28
C TRP A 44 3.76 -2.23 -7.34
N LEU A 45 3.56 -2.19 -6.02
CA LEU A 45 4.50 -2.80 -5.06
C LEU A 45 4.52 -4.32 -5.20
N GLU A 46 3.34 -4.95 -5.28
CA GLU A 46 3.20 -6.41 -5.43
C GLU A 46 3.83 -6.93 -6.74
N GLU A 47 3.68 -6.19 -7.85
CA GLU A 47 4.33 -6.51 -9.14
C GLU A 47 5.86 -6.29 -9.10
N ALA A 48 6.36 -5.39 -8.25
CA ALA A 48 7.79 -5.16 -8.09
C ALA A 48 8.47 -6.24 -7.24
N GLU A 49 7.75 -6.82 -6.26
CA GLU A 49 8.21 -7.97 -5.48
C GLU A 49 8.32 -9.23 -6.37
N ASP A 50 7.36 -9.45 -7.28
CA ASP A 50 7.31 -10.61 -8.18
C ASP A 50 8.41 -10.55 -9.29
N ASP A 51 8.81 -9.35 -9.73
CA ASP A 51 9.86 -9.15 -10.77
C ASP A 51 11.29 -9.33 -10.21
N ASP A 52 11.51 -9.13 -8.91
CA ASP A 52 12.82 -9.34 -8.26
C ASP A 52 13.09 -10.83 -7.94
N ASP A 53 12.04 -11.67 -7.88
CA ASP A 53 12.11 -13.12 -7.60
C ASP A 53 12.26 -13.98 -8.88
N ASP A 54 11.93 -13.46 -10.08
CA ASP A 54 12.00 -14.20 -11.37
C ASP A 54 13.38 -14.10 -12.08
N ASP A 55 14.32 -13.33 -11.50
CA ASP A 55 15.71 -13.17 -11.98
C ASP A 55 16.77 -13.91 -11.09
N GLU A 56 16.35 -14.96 -10.35
CA GLU A 56 17.24 -16.00 -9.74
C GLU A 56 17.14 -17.39 -10.41
#